data_AF-A0A924BXQ4-F1
#
_entry.id   AF-A0A924BXQ4-F1
#
_cell.length_a   1.000
_cell.length_b   1.000
_cell.length_c   1.000
_cell.angle_alpha   90.00
_cell.angle_beta   90.00
_cell.angle_gamma   90.00
#
_symmetry.space_group_name_H-M   'P 1'
#
loop_
_entity.id
_entity.type
_entity.pdbx_description
1 polymer ?
#
loop_
_entity_poly.entity_id
_entity_poly.type
_entity_poly.pdbx_seq_one_letter_code
_entity_poly.pdbx_strand_id
1 'polypeptide(L)'
;MSEILRFSSVITGKTLVLKLDTTIGKLFEATDKTANLIIHNCKAKTILIDGKSVKFKTNKTTIEIPVVWLKNSSKEIKIQF
;
A
#
# COMPACT_ATOMS: atom_id res chain seq x y z
N MET A 1 -16.61 4.56 17.18
CA MET A 1 -16.26 3.30 16.49
C MET A 1 -15.25 3.67 15.42
N SER A 2 -14.14 2.93 15.30
CA SER A 2 -13.06 3.30 14.38
C SER A 2 -12.54 2.07 13.61
N GLU A 3 -11.97 2.37 12.46
CA GLU A 3 -11.07 1.50 11.72
C GLU A 3 -9.68 2.13 11.78
N ILE A 4 -8.69 1.34 12.20
CA ILE A 4 -7.30 1.79 12.31
C ILE A 4 -6.50 1.08 11.24
N LEU A 5 -5.93 1.86 10.32
CA LEU A 5 -4.94 1.40 9.37
C LEU A 5 -3.58 1.30 10.07
N ARG A 6 -2.94 0.14 9.97
CA ARG A 6 -1.56 -0.09 10.37
C ARG A 6 -0.72 -0.44 9.15
N PHE A 7 0.56 -0.15 9.28
CA PHE A 7 1.53 -0.54 8.29
C PHE A 7 2.84 -0.96 8.96
N SER A 8 3.55 -1.84 8.28
CA SER A 8 4.95 -2.16 8.57
C SER A 8 5.73 -2.14 7.27
N SER A 9 7.03 -1.86 7.37
CA SER A 9 7.93 -1.84 6.23
C SER A 9 9.23 -2.57 6.53
N VAL A 10 9.75 -3.25 5.52
CA VAL A 10 11.09 -3.85 5.55
C VAL A 10 11.78 -3.59 4.22
N ILE A 11 13.07 -3.29 4.28
CA ILE A 11 13.91 -3.17 3.09
C ILE A 11 14.83 -4.39 3.06
N THR A 12 14.75 -5.14 1.96
CA THR A 12 15.64 -6.27 1.68
C THR A 12 16.31 -6.03 0.34
N GLY A 13 17.61 -5.73 0.37
CA GLY A 13 18.36 -5.33 -0.83
C GLY A 13 17.80 -4.06 -1.46
N LYS A 14 17.38 -4.15 -2.74
CA LYS A 14 16.76 -3.03 -3.48
C LYS A 14 15.23 -3.11 -3.52
N THR A 15 14.62 -3.85 -2.59
CA THR A 15 13.16 -4.00 -2.51
C THR A 15 12.66 -3.49 -1.17
N LEU A 16 11.74 -2.54 -1.21
CA LEU A 16 10.91 -2.16 -0.07
C LEU A 16 9.63 -3.00 -0.10
N VAL A 17 9.33 -3.68 1.01
CA VAL A 17 8.07 -4.40 1.21
C VAL A 17 7.27 -3.63 2.26
N LEU A 18 6.11 -3.11 1.87
CA LEU A 18 5.10 -2.56 2.77
C LEU A 18 4.01 -3.61 2.99
N LYS A 19 3.66 -3.85 4.25
CA LYS A 19 2.46 -4.61 4.62
C LYS A 19 1.48 -3.67 5.28
N LEU A 20 0.27 -3.64 4.76
CA LEU A 20 -0.79 -2.79 5.24
C LEU A 20 -1.95 -3.66 5.76
N ASP A 21 -2.44 -3.38 6.96
CA ASP A 21 -3.51 -4.12 7.64
C ASP A 21 -4.47 -3.16 8.36
N THR A 22 -5.71 -3.60 8.61
CA THR A 22 -6.67 -2.80 9.37
C THR A 22 -7.17 -3.55 10.60
N THR A 23 -7.43 -2.82 11.68
CA THR A 23 -8.22 -3.30 12.81
C THR A 23 -9.53 -2.57 12.87
N ILE A 24 -10.60 -3.35 12.87
CA ILE A 24 -11.98 -2.87 12.81
C ILE A 24 -12.60 -3.00 14.21
N GLY A 25 -13.15 -1.91 14.74
CA GLY A 25 -13.90 -1.95 15.99
C GLY A 25 -15.22 -2.74 15.84
N LYS A 26 -15.67 -3.40 16.90
CA LYS A 26 -16.83 -4.33 16.88
C LYS A 26 -18.12 -3.78 16.25
N LEU A 27 -18.34 -2.48 16.31
CA LEU A 27 -19.56 -1.84 15.80
C LEU A 27 -19.32 -1.05 14.50
N PHE A 28 -18.09 -1.06 13.96
CA PHE A 28 -17.76 -0.34 12.73
C PHE A 28 -18.00 -1.23 11.51
N GLU A 29 -18.86 -0.79 10.60
CA GLU A 29 -19.07 -1.46 9.32
C GLU A 29 -17.98 -1.06 8.32
N ALA A 30 -17.01 -1.96 8.12
CA ALA A 30 -15.94 -1.73 7.14
C ALA A 30 -16.45 -1.83 5.70
N THR A 31 -16.04 -0.86 4.89
CA THR A 31 -16.33 -0.78 3.45
C THR A 31 -15.06 -0.92 2.63
N ASP A 32 -15.22 -1.27 1.36
CA ASP A 32 -14.14 -1.22 0.38
C ASP A 32 -13.71 0.22 0.14
N LYS A 33 -12.41 0.43 -0.09
CA LYS A 33 -11.81 1.76 -0.25
C LYS A 33 -10.83 1.73 -1.41
N THR A 34 -10.71 2.87 -2.09
CA THR A 34 -9.58 3.12 -2.99
C THR A 34 -8.73 4.21 -2.35
N ALA A 35 -7.46 3.92 -2.12
CA ALA A 35 -6.51 4.85 -1.50
C ALA A 35 -5.31 5.06 -2.43
N ASN A 36 -4.80 6.29 -2.48
CA ASN A 36 -3.55 6.58 -3.19
C ASN A 36 -2.40 6.55 -2.19
N LEU A 37 -1.51 5.58 -2.35
CA LEU A 37 -0.27 5.54 -1.60
C LEU A 37 0.76 6.44 -2.29
N ILE A 38 1.17 7.50 -1.61
CA ILE A 38 2.18 8.44 -2.09
C ILE A 38 3.48 8.19 -1.32
N ILE A 39 4.56 7.92 -2.05
CA ILE A 39 5.88 7.68 -1.46
C ILE A 39 6.84 8.73 -1.97
N HIS A 40 7.46 9.44 -1.02
CA HIS A 40 8.41 10.51 -1.29
C HIS A 40 9.83 9.97 -1.45
N ASN A 41 10.64 10.71 -2.20
CA ASN A 41 12.04 10.43 -2.48
C ASN A 41 12.27 9.02 -3.03
N CYS A 42 11.37 8.56 -3.89
CA CYS A 42 11.35 7.20 -4.40
C CYS A 42 11.41 7.19 -5.94
N LYS A 43 12.29 6.35 -6.48
CA LYS A 43 12.37 6.02 -7.92
C LYS A 43 12.16 4.51 -8.08
N ALA A 44 10.92 4.10 -8.33
CA ALA A 44 10.60 2.69 -8.51
C ALA A 44 10.80 2.24 -9.97
N LYS A 45 11.34 1.04 -10.16
CA LYS A 45 11.32 0.33 -11.45
C LYS A 45 10.03 -0.45 -11.63
N THR A 46 9.66 -1.21 -10.61
CA THR A 46 8.50 -2.12 -10.63
C THR A 46 7.77 -2.06 -9.30
N ILE A 47 6.44 -2.10 -9.35
CA ILE A 47 5.58 -2.18 -8.17
C ILE A 47 4.64 -3.36 -8.31
N LEU A 48 4.61 -4.20 -7.28
CA LEU A 48 3.69 -5.33 -7.17
C LEU A 48 2.74 -5.09 -5.99
N ILE A 49 1.44 -5.29 -6.18
CA ILE A 49 0.44 -5.37 -5.11
C ILE A 49 -0.09 -6.80 -5.08
N ASP A 50 0.05 -7.48 -3.94
CA ASP A 50 -0.32 -8.89 -3.75
C ASP A 50 0.25 -9.80 -4.86
N GLY A 51 1.48 -9.51 -5.29
CA GLY A 51 2.20 -10.24 -6.35
C GLY A 51 1.86 -9.83 -7.79
N LYS A 52 0.90 -8.94 -8.02
CA LYS A 52 0.51 -8.48 -9.36
C LYS A 52 1.15 -7.13 -9.69
N SER A 53 1.74 -7.01 -10.88
CA SER A 53 2.29 -5.73 -11.35
C SER A 53 1.20 -4.69 -11.51
N VAL A 54 1.43 -3.49 -10.97
CA VAL A 54 0.51 -2.36 -11.08
C VAL A 54 1.18 -1.18 -11.77
N LYS A 55 0.38 -0.39 -12.49
CA LYS A 55 0.82 0.90 -13.00
C LYS A 55 0.90 1.91 -11.86
N PHE A 56 1.88 2.79 -11.91
CA PHE A 56 2.06 3.88 -10.96
C PHE A 56 2.42 5.16 -11.69
N LYS A 57 2.12 6.31 -11.07
CA LYS A 57 2.54 7.61 -11.59
C LYS A 57 3.82 8.02 -10.89
N THR A 58 4.72 8.65 -11.64
CA THR A 58 5.94 9.23 -11.08
C THR A 58 5.87 10.74 -11.27
N ASN A 59 5.91 11.49 -10.15
CA ASN A 59 5.85 12.94 -10.12
C ASN A 59 7.12 13.48 -9.45
N LYS A 60 8.12 13.84 -10.26
CA LYS A 60 9.44 14.32 -9.83
C LYS A 60 10.14 13.36 -8.85
N THR A 61 9.90 13.53 -7.54
CA THR A 61 10.49 12.76 -6.45
C THR A 61 9.49 11.85 -5.76
N THR A 62 8.23 11.83 -6.19
CA THR A 62 7.17 11.03 -5.60
C THR A 62 6.69 9.97 -6.56
N ILE A 63 6.29 8.82 -6.02
CA ILE A 63 5.47 7.85 -6.74
C ILE A 63 4.08 7.80 -6.13
N GLU A 64 3.07 7.65 -6.97
CA GLU A 64 1.67 7.52 -6.58
C GLU A 64 1.13 6.18 -7.09
N ILE A 65 0.65 5.37 -6.17
CA ILE A 65 0.18 4.02 -6.41
C ILE A 65 -1.29 3.94 -6.00
N PRO A 66 -2.23 3.71 -6.92
CA PRO A 66 -3.61 3.45 -6.55
C PRO A 66 -3.71 2.05 -5.94
N VAL A 67 -4.23 1.98 -4.72
CA VAL A 67 -4.43 0.74 -3.96
C VAL A 67 -5.91 0.53 -3.77
N VAL A 68 -6.44 -0.55 -4.35
CA VAL A 68 -7.78 -1.04 -4.04
C VAL A 68 -7.71 -1.86 -2.76
N TRP A 69 -8.38 -1.36 -1.73
CA TRP A 69 -8.43 -1.94 -0.41
C TRP A 69 -9.81 -2.54 -0.15
N LEU A 70 -9.91 -3.87 -0.26
CA LEU A 70 -11.15 -4.57 0.06
C LEU A 70 -11.30 -4.67 1.59
N LYS A 71 -12.53 -4.54 2.09
CA LYS A 71 -12.81 -4.69 3.52
C LYS A 71 -12.30 -6.05 4.01
N ASN A 72 -11.84 -6.09 5.26
CA ASN A 72 -11.28 -7.29 5.89
C ASN A 72 -10.11 -7.92 5.12
N SER A 73 -9.38 -7.14 4.32
CA SER A 73 -8.17 -7.61 3.61
C SER A 73 -6.92 -6.88 4.08
N SER A 74 -5.79 -7.58 4.01
CA SER A 74 -4.46 -7.01 4.09
C SER A 74 -3.87 -6.84 2.70
N LYS A 75 -2.91 -5.93 2.56
CA LYS A 75 -2.19 -5.69 1.30
C LYS A 75 -0.69 -5.80 1.49
N GLU A 76 -0.03 -6.52 0.59
CA GLU A 76 1.42 -6.50 0.48
C GLU A 76 1.83 -5.72 -0.78
N ILE A 77 2.63 -4.68 -0.59
CA ILE A 77 3.14 -3.84 -1.67
C ILE A 77 4.65 -3.99 -1.74
N LYS A 78 5.16 -4.45 -2.88
CA LYS A 78 6.60 -4.55 -3.14
C LYS A 78 7.02 -3.49 -4.13
N ILE A 79 8.03 -2.71 -3.77
CA ILE A 79 8.58 -1.64 -4.59
C ILE A 79 10.05 -1.96 -4.83
N GLN A 80 10.40 -2.18 -6.09
CA GLN A 80 11.77 -2.43 -6.51
C GLN A 80 12.39 -1.15 -7.05
N PHE A 81 13.58 -0.81 -6.58
CA PHE A 81 14.35 0.37 -7.00
C PHE A 81 15.42 0.05 -8.04
#